data_AF-A0A376LKC1-F1
#
_entry.id   AF-A0A376LKC1-F1
#
_cell.length_a   1.000
_cell.length_b   1.000
_cell.length_c   1.000
_cell.angle_alpha   90.00
_cell.angle_beta   90.00
_cell.angle_gamma   90.00
#
_symmetry.space_group_name_H-M   'P 1'
#
loop_
_entity.id
_entity.type
_entity.pdbx_description
1 polymer ?
#
loop_
_entity_poly.entity_id
_entity_poly.type
_entity_poly.pdbx_seq_one_letter_code
_entity_poly.pdbx_strand_id
1 'polypeptide(L)' 'MVLSSTRVAQELTAYRVLPAPVALTFLNAAGTKTGKVFPTDNQIDYFDDVPVTCIDMAMPIVIIPAEYLGKNRL' A
#
# COMPACT_ATOMS: atom_id res chain seq x y z
N MET A 1 -3.38 1.05 -13.47
CA MET A 1 -2.67 -0.18 -13.05
C MET A 1 -3.71 -1.26 -12.81
N VAL A 2 -4.03 -2.06 -13.83
CA VAL A 2 -4.87 -3.25 -13.66
C VAL A 2 -3.95 -4.31 -13.07
N LEU A 3 -4.05 -4.56 -11.77
CA LEU A 3 -3.39 -5.73 -11.20
C LEU A 3 -4.12 -6.95 -11.74
N SER A 4 -3.41 -7.69 -12.61
CA SER A 4 -3.81 -8.98 -13.14
C SER A 4 -4.32 -9.85 -12.00
N SER A 5 -5.57 -10.28 -12.16
CA SER A 5 -6.28 -11.22 -11.31
C SER A 5 -5.52 -12.53 -11.20
N THR A 6 -4.61 -12.68 -10.23
CA THR A 6 -4.22 -13.98 -9.68
C THR A 6 -3.38 -13.76 -8.43
N ARG A 7 -3.89 -14.24 -7.27
CA ARG A 7 -3.20 -14.42 -5.96
C ARG A 7 -3.34 -13.33 -4.88
N VAL A 8 -4.54 -12.78 -4.63
CA VAL A 8 -4.86 -12.12 -3.34
C VAL A 8 -5.87 -12.96 -2.54
N ALA A 9 -5.63 -14.27 -2.47
CA ALA A 9 -6.43 -15.21 -1.69
C ALA A 9 -5.53 -15.92 -0.65
N GLN A 10 -4.99 -15.15 0.28
CA GLN A 10 -4.39 -15.64 1.54
C GLN A 10 -4.75 -14.58 2.58
N GLU A 11 -5.38 -14.81 3.72
CA GLU A 11 -5.84 -16.02 4.40
C GLU A 11 -6.80 -15.49 5.51
N LEU A 12 -8.10 -15.78 5.43
CA LEU A 12 -9.09 -15.41 6.47
C LEU A 12 -9.55 -16.68 7.19
N THR A 13 -8.65 -17.28 7.96
CA THR A 13 -8.85 -18.54 8.72
C THR A 13 -9.69 -18.32 9.99
N ALA A 14 -10.89 -17.73 9.88
CA ALA A 14 -11.77 -17.55 11.04
C ALA A 14 -13.27 -17.81 10.80
N TYR A 15 -13.70 -18.10 9.57
CA TYR A 15 -15.13 -18.32 9.29
C TYR A 15 -15.37 -19.69 8.63
N ARG A 16 -16.01 -20.62 9.35
CA ARG A 16 -16.38 -21.98 8.88
C ARG A 16 -17.58 -21.97 7.91
N VAL A 17 -17.53 -21.08 6.92
CA VAL A 17 -18.47 -21.05 5.80
C VAL A 17 -17.62 -20.62 4.60
N LEU A 18 -17.60 -21.39 3.51
CA LEU A 18 -16.76 -21.08 2.34
C LEU A 18 -17.06 -19.64 1.88
N PRO A 19 -16.13 -18.68 2.02
CA PRO A 19 -16.38 -17.32 1.56
C PRO A 19 -16.44 -17.36 0.03
N ALA A 20 -17.57 -16.91 -0.54
CA ALA A 20 -17.61 -16.63 -1.97
C ALA A 20 -16.59 -15.51 -2.25
N PRO A 21 -15.63 -15.70 -3.18
CA PRO A 21 -14.64 -14.68 -3.47
C PRO A 21 -15.34 -13.44 -4.03
N VAL A 22 -15.27 -12.32 -3.31
CA VAL A 22 -15.72 -11.02 -3.79
C VAL A 22 -14.54 -10.34 -4.47
N ALA A 23 -14.62 -10.18 -5.80
CA ALA A 23 -13.62 -9.43 -6.55
C ALA A 23 -13.81 -7.93 -6.26
N LEU A 24 -12.85 -7.33 -5.55
CA LEU A 24 -12.79 -5.89 -5.32
C LEU A 24 -11.78 -5.29 -6.30
N THR A 25 -12.28 -4.66 -7.36
CA THR A 25 -11.45 -3.93 -8.32
C THR A 25 -11.37 -2.47 -7.91
N PHE A 26 -10.17 -2.01 -7.53
CA PHE A 26 -9.92 -0.59 -7.29
C PHE A 26 -9.71 0.14 -8.63
N LEU A 27 -10.81 0.52 -9.28
CA LEU A 27 -10.79 1.42 -10.43
C LEU A 27 -10.40 2.82 -9.96
N ASN A 28 -9.33 3.39 -10.54
CA ASN A 28 -8.83 4.73 -10.27
C ASN A 28 -8.21 4.97 -8.88
N ALA A 29 -7.38 4.03 -8.40
CA ALA A 29 -6.66 4.17 -7.13
C ALA A 29 -5.60 5.28 -7.10
N ALA A 30 -5.08 5.73 -8.25
CA ALA A 30 -3.99 6.70 -8.28
C ALA A 30 -4.46 8.08 -7.82
N GLY A 31 -3.87 8.63 -6.76
CA GLY A 31 -4.08 10.00 -6.33
C GLY A 31 -5.51 10.32 -5.89
N THR A 32 -6.25 9.34 -5.31
CA THR A 32 -7.67 9.54 -4.96
C THR A 32 -7.92 10.73 -4.03
N LYS A 33 -6.92 11.13 -3.22
CA LYS A 33 -7.03 12.25 -2.28
C LYS A 33 -6.11 13.41 -2.61
N THR A 34 -4.97 13.13 -3.23
CA THR A 34 -3.92 14.12 -3.51
C THR A 34 -3.83 14.53 -4.98
N GLY A 35 -4.49 13.80 -5.89
CA GLY A 35 -4.43 14.03 -7.34
C GLY A 35 -3.14 13.53 -8.01
N LYS A 36 -2.17 13.03 -7.25
CA LYS A 36 -0.90 12.49 -7.76
C LYS A 36 -0.57 11.15 -7.10
N VAL A 37 0.15 10.28 -7.81
CA VAL A 37 0.67 9.03 -7.22
C VAL A 37 1.73 9.35 -6.17
N PHE A 38 2.61 10.31 -6.46
CA PHE A 38 3.61 10.85 -5.55
C PHE A 38 3.23 12.30 -5.25
N PRO A 39 2.59 12.58 -4.10
CA PRO A 39 2.13 13.94 -3.79
C PRO A 39 3.26 14.97 -3.70
N THR A 40 4.47 14.52 -3.37
CA THR A 40 5.69 15.33 -3.21
C THR A 40 6.46 15.50 -4.53
N ASP A 41 5.97 14.92 -5.63
CA ASP A 41 6.67 14.81 -6.93
C ASP A 41 7.99 14.01 -6.89
N ASN A 42 8.38 13.46 -5.74
CA ASN A 42 9.55 12.61 -5.57
C ASN A 42 9.15 11.16 -5.31
N GLN A 43 9.93 10.21 -5.80
CA GLN A 43 9.77 8.79 -5.45
C GLN A 43 10.33 8.48 -4.05
N ILE A 44 11.34 9.24 -3.63
CA ILE A 44 11.99 9.16 -2.33
C ILE A 44 12.10 10.57 -1.79
N ASP A 45 11.53 10.79 -0.60
CA ASP A 45 11.74 11.99 0.20
C ASP A 45 12.65 11.67 1.38
N TYR A 46 13.17 12.72 2.02
CA TYR A 46 13.92 12.60 3.27
C TYR A 46 13.24 13.45 4.33
N PHE A 47 12.82 12.81 5.41
CA PHE A 47 12.35 13.47 6.63
C PHE A 47 13.28 13.05 7.77
N ASP A 48 13.91 14.01 8.44
CA ASP A 48 14.88 13.75 9.52
C ASP A 48 15.99 12.75 9.11
N ASP A 49 16.54 12.92 7.90
CA ASP A 49 17.53 12.03 7.28
C ASP A 49 17.06 10.57 7.06
N VAL A 50 15.77 10.28 7.26
CA VAL A 50 15.16 8.98 6.98
C VAL A 50 14.61 8.96 5.54
N PRO A 51 15.01 7.99 4.70
CA PRO A 51 14.44 7.84 3.37
C PRO A 51 13.02 7.29 3.49
N VAL A 52 12.06 8.00 2.91
CA VAL A 52 10.65 7.60 2.89
C VAL A 52 10.07 7.69 1.50
N THR A 53 8.95 7.00 1.28
CA THR A 53 8.15 7.17 0.06
C THR A 53 6.73 7.62 0.42
N CYS A 54 6.34 8.77 -0.11
CA CYS A 54 4.97 9.29 0.00
C CYS A 54 4.16 8.80 -1.20
N ILE A 55 3.17 7.92 -0.97
CA ILE A 55 2.35 7.33 -2.04
C ILE A 55 0.85 7.48 -1.74
N ASP A 56 0.07 7.84 -2.76
CA ASP A 56 -1.40 7.83 -2.71
C ASP A 56 -1.94 6.89 -3.79
N MET A 57 -2.18 5.64 -3.40
CA MET A 57 -2.77 4.58 -4.22
C MET A 57 -3.96 3.98 -3.45
N ALA A 58 -5.15 4.57 -3.63
CA ALA A 58 -6.41 4.36 -2.91
C ALA A 58 -6.44 4.96 -1.49
N MET A 59 -5.30 5.01 -0.82
CA MET A 59 -5.13 5.67 0.47
C MET A 59 -3.75 6.36 0.50
N PRO A 60 -3.63 7.58 1.06
CA PRO A 60 -2.34 8.20 1.30
C PRO A 60 -1.57 7.46 2.39
N ILE A 61 -0.32 7.08 2.11
CA ILE A 61 0.55 6.32 3.00
C ILE A 61 1.97 6.88 2.91
N VAL A 62 2.71 6.78 4.02
CA VAL A 62 4.16 7.00 4.07
C VAL A 62 4.83 5.67 4.37
N ILE A 63 5.69 5.22 3.45
CA ILE A 63 6.46 3.98 3.61
C ILE A 63 7.82 4.35 4.22
N ILE A 64 8.14 3.73 5.36
CA ILE A 64 9.38 3.96 6.10
C ILE A 64 10.07 2.60 6.31
N PRO A 65 11.36 2.45 5.98
CA PRO A 65 12.08 1.22 6.30
C PRO A 65 12.20 1.07 7.82
N ALA A 66 11.82 -0.10 8.34
CA ALA A 66 11.69 -0.33 9.78
C ALA A 66 13.02 -0.17 10.55
N GLU A 67 14.15 -0.38 9.88
CA GLU A 67 15.50 -0.21 10.45
C GLU A 67 15.80 1.23 10.88
N TYR A 68 15.24 2.23 10.19
CA TYR A 68 15.36 3.64 10.57
C TYR A 68 14.51 4.00 11.80
N LEU A 69 13.60 3.10 12.20
CA LEU A 69 12.77 3.23 13.41
C LEU A 69 13.25 2.30 14.54
N GLY A 70 14.44 1.70 14.41
CA GLY A 70 14.97 0.76 15.40
C GLY A 70 14.17 -0.55 15.50
N LYS A 71 13.43 -0.91 14.45
CA LYS A 71 12.62 -2.13 14.38
C LYS A 71 13.22 -3.07 13.35
N ASN A 72 14.19 -3.87 13.80
CA ASN A 72 14.78 -4.92 12.99
C ASN A 72 14.10 -6.25 13.33
N ARG A 73 13.92 -7.12 12.33
CA ARG A 73 13.41 -8.47 12.55
C ARG A 73 14.49 -9.27 13.29
N LEU A 74 14.31 -9.47 14.60
CA LEU A 74 14.98 -10.54 15.35
C LEU A 74 14.35 -11.89 14.99
#